data_AF-A0A350UGM7-F1
#
_entry.id   AF-A0A350UGM7-F1
#
_cell.length_a   1.000
_cell.length_b   1.000
_cell.length_c   1.000
_cell.angle_alpha   90.00
_cell.angle_beta   90.00
_cell.angle_gamma   90.00
#
_symmetry.space_group_name_H-M   'P 1'
#
loop_
_entity.id
_entity.type
_entity.pdbx_description
1 polymer ?
#
loop_
_entity_poly.entity_id
_entity_poly.type
_entity_poly.pdbx_seq_one_letter_code
_entity_poly.pdbx_strand_id
1 'polypeptide(L)' 'MNEETKNQSNSCGGCLCEGAGPALSEFLRRLGPPPEAKRHFDTARVEILKGIRSLIDQRINDIGRQSESKGASITVE' A
#
# COMPACT_ATOMS: atom_id res chain seq x y z
N MET A 1 -13.10 40.18 9.16
CA MET A 1 -12.09 39.28 9.77
C MET A 1 -12.47 37.88 9.36
N ASN A 2 -11.67 37.28 8.49
CA ASN A 2 -11.93 36.01 7.82
C ASN A 2 -11.54 34.82 8.70
N GLU A 3 -12.06 33.67 8.25
CA GLU A 3 -11.66 32.29 8.53
C GLU A 3 -12.47 31.57 9.63
N GLU A 4 -13.69 31.21 9.24
CA GLU A 4 -14.37 30.02 9.76
C GLU A 4 -13.56 28.78 9.33
N THR A 5 -12.75 28.22 10.23
CA THR A 5 -12.13 26.91 10.06
C THR A 5 -13.21 25.83 10.04
N LYS A 6 -13.71 25.54 8.84
CA LYS A 6 -14.61 24.43 8.53
C LYS A 6 -13.86 23.10 8.73
N ASN A 7 -13.90 22.58 9.95
CA ASN A 7 -13.41 21.24 10.27
C ASN A 7 -14.34 20.22 9.60
N GLN A 8 -14.05 19.86 8.35
CA GLN A 8 -14.73 18.78 7.64
C GLN A 8 -14.44 17.47 8.36
N SER A 9 -15.42 17.01 9.15
CA SER A 9 -15.55 15.64 9.56
C SER A 9 -15.73 14.77 8.30
N ASN A 10 -14.62 14.31 7.73
CA ASN A 10 -14.63 13.25 6.72
C ASN A 10 -15.32 12.04 7.35
N SER A 11 -16.60 11.83 7.04
CA SER A 11 -17.27 10.59 7.37
C SER A 11 -16.53 9.49 6.61
N CYS A 12 -15.90 8.60 7.36
CA CYS A 12 -15.06 7.54 6.83
C CYS A 12 -15.97 6.40 6.32
N GLY A 13 -16.85 6.69 5.35
CA GLY A 13 -17.90 5.81 4.83
C GLY A 13 -17.41 4.68 3.89
N GLY A 14 -16.13 4.31 3.98
CA GLY A 14 -15.54 3.27 3.13
C GLY A 14 -14.16 2.80 3.56
N CYS A 15 -13.72 3.11 4.79
CA CYS A 15 -12.48 2.56 5.33
C CYS A 15 -12.69 1.11 5.74
N LEU A 16 -11.67 0.27 5.51
CA LEU A 16 -11.57 -1.12 6.00
C LEU A 16 -11.84 -1.26 7.51
N CYS A 17 -11.77 -0.14 8.24
CA CYS A 17 -12.01 -0.02 9.65
C CYS A 17 -13.47 0.22 10.05
N GLU A 18 -14.44 0.32 9.13
CA GLU A 18 -15.88 0.52 9.41
C GLU A 18 -16.20 1.61 10.46
N GLY A 19 -15.41 2.70 10.48
CA GLY A 19 -15.57 3.78 11.46
C GLY A 19 -14.79 3.61 12.78
N ALA A 20 -14.11 2.48 13.01
CA ALA A 20 -13.18 2.29 14.13
C ALA A 20 -11.84 3.02 13.95
N GLY A 21 -11.58 3.59 12.76
CA GLY A 21 -10.33 4.25 12.39
C GLY A 21 -9.82 5.28 13.40
N PRO A 22 -10.66 6.21 13.90
CA PRO A 22 -10.23 7.20 14.88
C PRO A 22 -9.84 6.59 16.23
N ALA A 23 -10.60 5.61 16.73
CA ALA A 23 -10.32 4.94 18.00
C ALA A 23 -9.05 4.09 17.92
N LEU A 24 -8.87 3.35 16.83
CA LEU A 24 -7.67 2.54 16.58
C LEU A 24 -6.43 3.43 16.42
N SER A 25 -6.55 4.54 15.71
CA SER A 25 -5.44 5.49 15.53
C SER A 25 -5.00 6.12 16.86
N GLU A 26 -5.94 6.48 17.72
CA GLU A 26 -5.64 7.02 19.05
C GLU A 26 -5.02 5.95 19.98
N PHE A 27 -5.52 4.72 19.93
CA PHE A 27 -4.94 3.59 20.67
C PHE A 27 -3.49 3.31 20.25
N LEU A 28 -3.23 3.26 18.93
CA LEU A 28 -1.89 3.09 18.37
C LEU A 28 -0.97 4.28 18.65
N ARG A 29 -1.53 5.50 18.79
CA ARG A 29 -0.75 6.67 19.19
C ARG A 29 -0.33 6.62 20.66
N ARG A 30 -1.17 6.05 21.53
CA ARG A 30 -0.91 5.93 22.98
C ARG A 30 -0.02 4.75 23.35
N LEU A 31 -0.15 3.63 22.64
CA LEU A 31 0.61 2.40 22.89
C LEU A 31 1.73 2.17 21.86
N GLY A 32 1.90 3.10 20.93
CA GLY A 32 2.91 3.03 19.90
C GLY A 32 4.33 3.16 20.46
N PRO A 33 5.33 2.71 19.69
CA PRO A 33 6.73 2.84 20.06
C PRO A 33 7.14 4.32 20.18
N PRO A 34 8.20 4.62 20.95
CA PRO A 34 8.71 5.98 21.08
C PRO A 34 9.08 6.58 19.71
N PRO A 35 9.11 7.92 19.57
CA PRO A 35 9.26 8.59 18.27
C PRO A 35 10.49 8.15 17.47
N GLU A 36 11.59 7.84 18.15
CA GLU A 36 12.82 7.35 17.52
C GLU A 36 12.64 5.93 16.95
N ALA A 37 12.12 5.01 17.76
CA ALA A 37 11.80 3.65 17.32
C ALA A 37 10.76 3.65 16.18
N LYS A 38 9.77 4.55 16.21
CA LYS A 38 8.79 4.72 15.13
C LYS A 38 9.46 4.98 13.77
N ARG A 39 10.49 5.84 13.72
CA ARG A 39 11.23 6.11 12.48
C ARG A 39 11.86 4.84 11.91
N HIS A 40 12.43 4.00 12.76
CA HIS A 40 13.00 2.72 12.33
C HIS A 40 11.95 1.79 11.71
N PHE A 41 10.76 1.70 12.32
CA PHE A 41 9.67 0.90 11.77
C PHE A 41 9.11 1.47 10.46
N ASP A 42 8.99 2.79 10.35
CA ASP A 42 8.54 3.44 9.12
C ASP A 42 9.52 3.19 7.96
N THR A 43 10.83 3.31 8.22
CA THR A 43 11.87 2.95 7.25
C THR A 43 11.82 1.47 6.89
N ALA A 44 11.74 0.57 7.88
CA ALA A 44 11.66 -0.86 7.64
C ALA A 44 10.43 -1.23 6.79
N ARG A 45 9.28 -0.62 7.07
CA ARG A 45 8.06 -0.79 6.26
C ARG A 45 8.30 -0.40 4.80
N VAL A 46 8.94 0.74 4.54
CA VAL A 46 9.27 1.18 3.19
C VAL A 46 10.20 0.19 2.49
N GLU A 47 11.24 -0.29 3.16
CA GLU A 47 12.18 -1.27 2.60
C GLU A 47 11.52 -2.62 2.28
N ILE A 48 10.62 -3.09 3.14
CA ILE A 48 9.82 -4.29 2.89
C ILE A 48 8.97 -4.11 1.61
N LEU A 49 8.30 -2.95 1.48
CA LEU A 49 7.46 -2.68 0.31
C LEU A 49 8.29 -2.58 -0.99
N LYS A 50 9.50 -2.03 -0.93
CA LYS A 50 10.44 -2.04 -2.05
C LYS A 50 10.82 -3.47 -2.44
N GLY A 51 11.12 -4.32 -1.46
CA GLY A 51 11.43 -5.73 -1.70
C GLY A 51 10.27 -6.48 -2.37
N ILE A 52 9.04 -6.30 -1.88
CA ILE A 52 7.84 -6.89 -2.48
C ILE A 52 7.67 -6.43 -3.93
N ARG A 53 7.85 -5.12 -4.21
CA ARG A 53 7.79 -4.59 -5.57
C ARG A 53 8.81 -5.26 -6.48
N SER A 54 10.06 -5.40 -6.04
CA SER A 54 11.10 -6.07 -6.83
C SER A 54 10.74 -7.53 -7.17
N LEU A 55 10.14 -8.26 -6.23
CA LEU A 55 9.67 -9.64 -6.48
C LEU A 55 8.55 -9.68 -7.54
N ILE A 56 7.61 -8.73 -7.47
CA ILE A 56 6.53 -8.62 -8.46
C ILE A 56 7.11 -8.29 -9.84
N ASP A 57 8.03 -7.32 -9.92
CA ASP A 57 8.66 -6.92 -11.17
C ASP A 57 9.43 -8.09 -11.81
N GLN A 58 10.16 -8.87 -11.00
CA GLN A 58 10.82 -10.10 -11.46
C GLN A 58 9.81 -11.09 -12.05
N ARG A 59 8.70 -11.35 -11.34
CA ARG A 59 7.67 -12.28 -11.81
C ARG A 59 7.01 -11.82 -13.11
N ILE A 60 6.76 -10.52 -13.27
CA ILE A 60 6.22 -9.95 -14.50
C ILE A 60 7.20 -10.18 -15.65
N ASN A 61 8.49 -9.94 -15.44
CA ASN A 61 9.52 -10.17 -16.46
C ASN A 61 9.62 -11.64 -16.88
N ASP A 62 9.54 -12.56 -15.93
CA ASP A 62 9.57 -14.01 -16.21
C ASP A 62 8.37 -14.44 -17.06
N ILE A 63 7.17 -13.97 -16.73
CA ILE A 63 5.95 -14.23 -17.50
C ILE A 63 6.03 -13.57 -18.88
N GLY A 64 6.51 -12.33 -18.95
CA GLY A 64 6.67 -11.58 -20.20
C GLY A 64 7.58 -12.32 -21.17
N ARG A 65 8.71 -12.86 -20.69
CA ARG A 65 9.62 -13.69 -21.50
C ARG A 65 9.00 -15.00 -21.98
N GLN A 66 8.15 -15.63 -21.16
CA GLN A 66 7.42 -16.83 -21.58
C GLN A 66 6.37 -16.52 -22.67
N SER A 67 5.78 -15.33 -22.67
CA SER A 67 4.79 -14.90 -23.67
C SER A 67 5.39 -14.57 -25.04
N GLU A 68 6.73 -14.47 -25.16
CA GLU A 68 7.41 -14.30 -26.46
C GLU A 68 7.51 -15.60 -27.27
N SER A 69 6.96 -16.72 -26.80
CA SER A 69 6.76 -17.89 -27.67
C SER A 69 5.75 -17.53 -28.75
N LYS A 70 6.28 -17.11 -29.90
CA LYS A 70 5.56 -16.81 -31.14
C LYS A 70 4.41 -17.81 -31.30
N GLY A 71 3.19 -17.29 -31.41
CA GLY A 71 1.97 -18.08 -31.54
C GLY A 71 2.17 -19.24 -32.53
N ALA A 72 1.65 -20.41 -32.19
CA ALA A 72 1.76 -21.58 -33.05
C ALA A 72 1.13 -21.27 -34.41
N SER A 73 1.96 -21.23 -35.46
CA SER A 73 1.46 -21.20 -36.83
C SER A 73 0.86 -22.56 -37.11
N ILE A 74 -0.46 -22.65 -37.02
CA ILE A 74 -1.19 -23.83 -37.47
C ILE A 74 -1.40 -23.68 -38.97
N THR A 75 -0.65 -24.45 -39.75
CA THR A 75 -0.90 -24.60 -41.18
C THR A 75 -2.19 -25.41 -41.34
N VAL A 76 -3.22 -24.78 -41.90
CA VAL A 76 -4.49 -25.44 -42.22
C VAL A 76 -4.41 -25.88 -43.68
N GLU A 77 -4.55 -27.19 -43.93
CA GLU A 77 -4.76 -27.78 -45.26
C GLU A 77 -6.24 -27.74 -45.65
#